data_AF-A0A4Q6G9D6-F1
#
_entry.id   AF-A0A4Q6G9D6-F1
#
_cell.length_a   1.000
_cell.length_b   1.000
_cell.length_c   1.000
_cell.angle_alpha   90.00
_cell.angle_beta   90.00
_cell.angle_gamma   90.00
#
_symmetry.space_group_name_H-M   'P 1'
#
loop_
_entity.id
_entity.type
_entity.pdbx_description
1 polymer ?
#
loop_
_entity_poly.entity_id
_entity_poly.type
_entity_poly.pdbx_seq_one_letter_code
_entity_poly.pdbx_strand_id
1 'polypeptide(L)'
;MPTQELNPVDLKPFDGWVYLSDFRESVPFGNKIIETEALFFQHSEYGRICGASAGFDRSDLKSKYELIERACLARLIHDQFPKQFLTRDPFTAEDLSLVEFDDVFPPPKQSAVHATSNGVALHETWQLACRAAALELVERHAVLESWDGVGRPQRVAQSMSLFFNMAIEEDYEYETFFIGQYQTNLNDSEIFVYVCLLYPKDVAHRAQIIGMGAGYSNEDAQLKAEEEALQRYGFLYDMVLPSEIEPSPTQAYHQNFHLIPKNHWQIRSWLDGMFYVECSARERINMEFVDLTNSFCYGYHLVKAISKNVQELYYGVSTSNLSKQNYSDSDFVHPIP
;
A
#
# COMPACT_ATOMS: atom_id res chain seq x y z
N MET A 1 -18.95 -19.66 7.44
CA MET A 1 -19.12 -19.65 8.91
C MET A 1 -19.75 -18.32 9.29
N PRO A 2 -20.59 -18.22 10.33
CA PRO A 2 -21.12 -16.92 10.72
C PRO A 2 -19.94 -16.09 11.25
N THR A 3 -19.51 -15.10 10.47
CA THR A 3 -18.67 -14.00 10.93
C THR A 3 -19.39 -13.38 12.12
N GLN A 4 -18.81 -13.44 13.32
CA GLN A 4 -19.31 -12.64 14.43
C GLN A 4 -19.31 -11.19 13.97
N GLU A 5 -20.49 -10.60 13.80
CA GLU A 5 -20.61 -9.18 13.51
C GLU A 5 -19.99 -8.42 14.68
N LEU A 6 -18.78 -7.91 14.47
CA LEU A 6 -18.11 -7.00 15.40
C LEU A 6 -18.88 -5.68 15.38
N ASN A 7 -19.74 -5.51 16.37
CA ASN A 7 -20.48 -4.27 16.61
C ASN A 7 -19.48 -3.10 16.71
N PRO A 8 -19.68 -1.95 16.03
CA PRO A 8 -18.76 -0.82 16.10
C PRO A 8 -18.52 -0.30 17.53
N VAL A 9 -19.49 -0.55 18.42
CA VAL A 9 -19.45 -0.18 19.85
C VAL A 9 -18.70 -1.24 20.71
N ASP A 10 -18.40 -2.41 20.15
CA ASP A 10 -17.69 -3.49 20.83
C ASP A 10 -16.16 -3.50 20.58
N LEU A 11 -15.64 -2.51 19.83
CA LEU A 11 -14.24 -2.10 19.99
C LEU A 11 -14.12 -1.38 21.33
N LYS A 12 -14.30 -2.12 22.45
CA LYS A 12 -13.84 -1.66 23.76
C LYS A 12 -12.41 -1.17 23.56
N PRO A 13 -12.01 -0.02 24.14
CA PRO A 13 -10.68 0.53 23.97
C PRO A 13 -9.66 -0.58 24.19
N PHE A 14 -9.05 -1.04 23.10
CA PHE A 14 -8.06 -2.07 23.16
C PHE A 14 -6.83 -1.42 23.80
N ASP A 15 -6.41 -1.95 24.94
CA ASP A 15 -5.23 -1.59 25.72
C ASP A 15 -4.72 -0.14 25.57
N GLY A 16 -5.47 0.82 26.13
CA GLY A 16 -5.04 2.22 26.20
C GLY A 16 -5.30 3.08 24.94
N TRP A 17 -5.76 2.50 23.83
CA TRP A 17 -6.15 3.27 22.65
C TRP A 17 -7.50 3.97 22.86
N VAL A 18 -7.50 5.29 22.66
CA VAL A 18 -8.66 6.16 22.80
C VAL A 18 -9.21 6.49 21.42
N TYR A 19 -10.49 6.20 21.21
CA TYR A 19 -11.22 6.64 20.02
C TYR A 19 -11.23 8.18 19.97
N LEU A 20 -10.81 8.73 18.83
CA LEU A 20 -10.85 10.17 18.60
C LEU A 20 -12.10 10.58 17.82
N SER A 21 -12.28 9.99 16.65
CA SER A 21 -13.31 10.36 15.69
C SER A 21 -13.46 9.29 14.60
N ASP A 22 -14.57 9.35 13.86
CA ASP A 22 -14.78 8.66 12.61
C ASP A 22 -15.03 9.68 11.49
N PHE A 23 -14.70 9.26 10.28
CA PHE A 23 -15.08 9.94 9.04
C PHE A 23 -15.92 8.97 8.23
N ARG A 24 -17.09 9.42 7.79
CA ARG A 24 -18.01 8.64 6.95
C ARG A 24 -18.67 9.54 5.94
N GLU A 25 -18.41 9.30 4.67
CA GLU A 25 -19.00 10.06 3.57
C GLU A 25 -19.45 9.15 2.43
N SER A 26 -20.47 9.61 1.72
CA SER A 26 -20.95 8.99 0.49
C SER A 26 -20.58 9.94 -0.65
N VAL A 27 -19.64 9.55 -1.49
CA VAL A 27 -19.16 10.39 -2.60
C VAL A 27 -19.65 9.85 -3.94
N PRO A 28 -20.04 10.71 -4.89
CA PRO A 28 -20.40 10.26 -6.23
C PRO A 28 -19.15 9.77 -6.97
N PHE A 29 -19.29 8.71 -7.75
CA PHE A 29 -18.28 8.20 -8.67
C PHE A 29 -18.97 7.84 -9.98
N GLY A 30 -19.05 8.81 -10.88
CA GLY A 30 -19.89 8.75 -12.06
C GLY A 30 -21.36 8.50 -11.69
N ASN A 31 -21.94 7.38 -12.12
CA ASN A 31 -23.32 6.97 -11.82
C ASN A 31 -23.46 6.09 -10.57
N LYS A 32 -22.38 5.91 -9.79
CA LYS A 32 -22.36 5.15 -8.53
C LYS A 32 -22.09 6.07 -7.34
N ILE A 33 -22.28 5.51 -6.15
CA ILE A 33 -21.89 6.11 -4.88
C ILE A 33 -20.82 5.21 -4.26
N ILE A 34 -19.71 5.81 -3.85
CA ILE A 34 -18.69 5.17 -3.02
C ILE A 34 -18.98 5.56 -1.58
N GLU A 35 -18.91 4.58 -0.70
CA GLU A 35 -19.06 4.74 0.72
C GLU A 35 -17.67 4.68 1.35
N THR A 36 -17.30 5.71 2.10
CA THR A 36 -15.99 5.85 2.75
C THR A 36 -16.15 5.73 4.26
N GLU A 37 -15.19 5.09 4.92
CA GLU A 37 -15.08 5.06 6.36
C GLU A 37 -13.62 5.15 6.79
N ALA A 38 -13.32 6.05 7.72
CA ALA A 38 -12.06 6.02 8.47
C ALA A 38 -12.30 6.12 9.97
N LEU A 39 -11.53 5.34 10.74
CA LEU A 39 -11.58 5.28 12.20
C LEU A 39 -10.24 5.79 12.75
N PHE A 40 -10.29 6.81 13.62
CA PHE A 40 -9.10 7.44 14.18
C PHE A 40 -8.97 7.13 15.67
N PHE A 41 -7.81 6.62 16.07
CA PHE A 41 -7.49 6.30 17.46
C PHE A 41 -6.15 6.92 17.87
N GLN A 42 -6.00 7.18 19.16
CA GLN A 42 -4.78 7.71 19.75
C GLN A 42 -4.38 6.95 21.02
N HIS A 43 -3.10 6.65 21.13
CA HIS A 43 -2.45 6.18 22.35
C HIS A 43 -1.52 7.27 22.89
N SER A 44 -1.36 7.35 24.21
CA SER A 44 -0.44 8.34 24.82
C SER A 44 1.03 8.05 24.49
N GLU A 45 1.37 6.78 24.26
CA GLU A 45 2.74 6.33 23.98
C GLU A 45 2.99 6.09 22.48
N TYR A 46 2.05 5.43 21.79
CA TYR A 46 2.25 4.97 20.40
C TYR A 46 1.74 5.97 19.34
N GLY A 47 1.19 7.11 19.75
CA GLY A 47 0.73 8.15 18.85
C GLY A 47 -0.64 7.88 18.23
N ARG A 48 -0.87 8.34 17.01
CA ARG A 48 -2.16 8.26 16.31
C ARG A 48 -2.12 7.20 15.21
N ILE A 49 -3.21 6.47 15.08
CA ILE A 49 -3.43 5.50 14.00
C ILE A 49 -4.79 5.75 13.35
N CYS A 50 -4.91 5.31 12.11
CA CYS A 50 -6.14 5.34 11.34
C CYS A 50 -6.39 3.94 10.78
N GLY A 51 -7.62 3.55 10.52
CA GLY A 51 -7.96 2.46 9.62
C GLY A 51 -9.04 2.94 8.67
N ALA A 52 -8.90 2.66 7.39
CA ALA A 52 -9.66 3.27 6.31
C ALA A 52 -10.15 2.24 5.30
N SER A 53 -11.35 2.44 4.79
CA SER A 53 -11.91 1.68 3.67
C SER A 53 -12.78 2.58 2.80
N ALA A 54 -12.87 2.24 1.52
CA ALA A 54 -13.96 2.71 0.70
C ALA A 54 -14.34 1.66 -0.34
N GLY A 55 -15.60 1.66 -0.76
CA GLY A 55 -16.11 0.77 -1.77
C GLY A 55 -17.56 1.08 -2.13
N PHE A 56 -18.15 0.30 -3.03
CA PHE A 56 -19.55 0.46 -3.40
C PHE A 56 -20.53 -0.08 -2.35
N ASP A 57 -20.06 -0.88 -1.41
CA ASP A 57 -20.84 -1.49 -0.33
C ASP A 57 -20.22 -1.18 1.04
N ARG A 58 -21.06 -0.78 2.02
CA ARG A 58 -20.66 -0.50 3.42
C ARG A 58 -20.33 -1.73 4.26
N SER A 59 -20.31 -2.92 3.66
CA SER A 59 -20.16 -4.18 4.38
C SER A 59 -18.72 -4.47 4.82
N ASP A 60 -17.75 -3.64 4.45
CA ASP A 60 -16.36 -3.99 4.58
C ASP A 60 -15.79 -3.71 5.98
N LEU A 61 -15.29 -4.77 6.62
CA LEU A 61 -14.56 -4.73 7.89
C LEU A 61 -13.12 -4.23 7.70
N LYS A 62 -12.66 -3.97 6.46
CA LYS A 62 -11.28 -3.59 6.12
C LYS A 62 -10.72 -2.44 6.97
N SER A 63 -11.51 -1.39 7.22
CA SER A 63 -11.08 -0.26 8.08
C SER A 63 -10.68 -0.74 9.48
N LYS A 64 -11.38 -1.73 10.04
CA LYS A 64 -11.09 -2.32 11.35
C LYS A 64 -9.87 -3.23 11.30
N TYR A 65 -9.73 -4.05 10.27
CA TYR A 65 -8.54 -4.89 10.09
C TYR A 65 -7.27 -4.04 10.01
N GLU A 66 -7.30 -3.00 9.19
CA GLU A 66 -6.16 -2.08 9.03
C GLU A 66 -5.87 -1.31 10.33
N LEU A 67 -6.89 -0.93 11.09
CA LEU A 67 -6.72 -0.30 12.40
C LEU A 67 -6.02 -1.23 13.40
N ILE A 68 -6.46 -2.49 13.51
CA ILE A 68 -5.87 -3.49 14.43
C ILE A 68 -4.42 -3.77 14.02
N GLU A 69 -4.17 -3.93 12.73
CA GLU A 69 -2.82 -4.12 12.19
C GLU A 69 -1.89 -2.98 12.61
N ARG A 70 -2.29 -1.73 12.36
CA ARG A 70 -1.51 -0.54 12.73
C ARG A 70 -1.31 -0.41 14.23
N ALA A 71 -2.31 -0.73 15.04
CA ALA A 71 -2.18 -0.72 16.49
C ALA A 71 -1.13 -1.73 16.99
N CYS A 72 -1.20 -2.96 16.48
CA CYS A 72 -0.27 -4.03 16.84
C CYS A 72 1.16 -3.69 16.41
N LEU A 73 1.31 -3.16 15.19
CA LEU A 73 2.59 -2.77 14.62
C LEU A 73 3.23 -1.59 15.35
N ALA A 74 2.46 -0.53 15.64
CA ALA A 74 2.95 0.66 16.33
C ALA A 74 3.54 0.33 17.69
N ARG A 75 2.88 -0.55 18.45
CA ARG A 75 3.37 -1.03 19.73
C ARG A 75 4.65 -1.84 19.59
N LEU A 76 4.65 -2.83 18.69
CA LEU A 76 5.79 -3.72 18.48
C LEU A 76 7.05 -2.94 18.11
N ILE A 77 6.93 -1.91 17.27
CA ILE A 77 8.04 -1.03 16.89
C ILE A 77 8.47 -0.14 18.06
N HIS A 78 7.52 0.47 18.77
CA HIS A 78 7.81 1.38 19.88
C HIS A 78 8.53 0.66 21.03
N ASP A 79 8.04 -0.52 21.40
CA ASP A 79 8.57 -1.26 22.54
C ASP A 79 9.94 -1.88 22.22
N GLN A 80 10.31 -2.04 20.94
CA GLN A 80 11.55 -2.69 20.49
C GLN A 80 11.78 -4.07 21.13
N PHE A 81 10.68 -4.74 21.48
CA PHE A 81 10.68 -6.08 22.04
C PHE A 81 9.67 -6.95 21.29
N PRO A 82 10.06 -8.16 20.90
CA PRO A 82 11.36 -8.81 21.12
C PRO A 82 12.51 -8.25 20.24
N LYS A 83 13.77 -8.48 20.65
CA LYS A 83 14.97 -8.12 19.87
C LYS A 83 15.17 -8.97 18.60
N GLN A 84 14.54 -10.13 18.60
CA GLN A 84 14.55 -11.08 17.49
C GLN A 84 13.13 -11.56 17.27
N PHE A 85 12.79 -11.79 16.02
CA PHE A 85 11.52 -12.38 15.63
C PHE A 85 11.75 -13.77 15.09
N LEU A 86 10.72 -14.59 15.22
CA LEU A 86 10.70 -15.93 14.67
C LEU A 86 10.19 -15.87 13.23
N THR A 87 10.91 -16.52 12.33
CA THR A 87 10.40 -16.84 11.01
C THR A 87 9.71 -18.20 11.04
N ARG A 88 8.63 -18.34 10.27
CA ARG A 88 7.88 -19.60 10.16
C ARG A 88 7.59 -19.96 8.73
N ASP A 89 7.41 -21.25 8.50
CA ASP A 89 6.96 -21.77 7.22
C ASP A 89 5.54 -21.25 6.91
N PRO A 90 5.31 -20.66 5.73
CA PRO A 90 4.03 -20.04 5.40
C PRO A 90 2.88 -21.04 5.24
N PHE A 91 3.14 -22.35 5.18
CA PHE A 91 2.14 -23.40 5.02
C PHE A 91 1.90 -24.18 6.31
N THR A 92 2.97 -24.60 6.99
CA THR A 92 2.90 -25.44 8.19
C THR A 92 2.87 -24.63 9.48
N ALA A 93 3.24 -23.34 9.43
CA ALA A 93 3.49 -22.50 10.59
C ALA A 93 4.57 -23.06 11.53
N GLU A 94 5.44 -23.95 11.04
CA GLU A 94 6.57 -24.46 11.80
C GLU A 94 7.68 -23.40 11.88
N ASP A 95 8.27 -23.30 13.07
CA ASP A 95 9.40 -22.44 13.39
C ASP A 95 10.63 -22.78 12.52
N LEU A 96 11.19 -21.80 11.81
CA LEU A 96 12.32 -21.99 10.91
C LEU A 96 13.61 -21.39 11.47
N SER A 97 13.64 -20.08 11.71
CA SER A 97 14.83 -19.35 12.16
C SER A 97 14.46 -18.14 13.01
N LEU A 98 15.47 -17.50 13.60
CA LEU A 98 15.33 -16.18 14.24
C LEU A 98 15.98 -15.12 13.36
N VAL A 99 15.34 -13.95 13.27
CA VAL A 99 15.83 -12.75 12.57
C VAL A 99 15.92 -11.59 13.53
N GLU A 100 16.91 -10.71 13.37
CA GLU A 100 17.09 -9.55 14.25
C GLU A 100 16.01 -8.50 14.01
N PHE A 101 15.69 -7.71 15.03
CA PHE A 101 14.72 -6.61 14.92
C PHE A 101 15.09 -5.65 13.78
N ASP A 102 16.36 -5.29 13.64
CA ASP A 102 16.84 -4.36 12.62
C ASP A 102 16.78 -4.92 11.19
N ASP A 103 16.72 -6.25 11.02
CA ASP A 103 16.50 -6.87 9.70
C ASP A 103 15.01 -6.79 9.30
N VAL A 104 14.11 -6.68 10.28
CA VAL A 104 12.65 -6.59 10.09
C VAL A 104 12.19 -5.13 10.04
N PHE A 105 12.74 -4.27 10.90
CA PHE A 105 12.45 -2.85 11.02
C PHE A 105 13.77 -2.06 11.03
N PRO A 106 14.38 -1.86 9.85
CA PRO A 106 15.66 -1.19 9.78
C PRO A 106 15.60 0.25 10.34
N PRO A 107 16.68 0.73 10.98
CA PRO A 107 16.71 2.06 11.56
C PRO A 107 16.60 3.14 10.46
N PRO A 108 16.07 4.33 10.80
CA PRO A 108 15.97 5.42 9.84
C PRO A 108 17.35 5.90 9.36
N LYS A 109 17.41 6.35 8.11
CA LYS A 109 18.57 7.02 7.50
C LYS A 109 18.41 8.54 7.58
N GLN A 110 19.50 9.30 7.43
CA GLN A 110 19.55 10.74 7.71
C GLN A 110 18.43 11.58 7.05
N SER A 111 18.01 11.23 5.83
CA SER A 111 16.95 11.92 5.07
C SER A 111 15.83 10.98 4.58
N ALA A 112 15.80 9.75 5.08
CA ALA A 112 14.89 8.72 4.60
C ALA A 112 14.46 7.78 5.73
N VAL A 113 13.17 7.47 5.78
CA VAL A 113 12.58 6.58 6.80
C VAL A 113 12.03 5.35 6.10
N HIS A 114 12.38 4.16 6.58
CA HIS A 114 11.83 2.91 6.07
C HIS A 114 10.32 2.84 6.31
N ALA A 115 9.57 2.36 5.32
CA ALA A 115 8.15 2.06 5.48
C ALA A 115 7.99 0.81 6.35
N THR A 116 7.60 1.00 7.60
CA THR A 116 7.52 -0.09 8.58
C THR A 116 6.36 -1.06 8.30
N SER A 117 5.28 -0.58 7.67
CA SER A 117 4.14 -1.40 7.25
C SER A 117 4.36 -2.18 5.97
N ASN A 118 5.42 -1.91 5.19
CA ASN A 118 5.63 -2.57 3.89
C ASN A 118 5.71 -4.09 4.07
N GLY A 119 4.80 -4.81 3.40
CA GLY A 119 4.71 -6.27 3.48
C GLY A 119 4.23 -6.78 4.84
N VAL A 120 3.51 -5.97 5.62
CA VAL A 120 2.85 -6.38 6.86
C VAL A 120 1.39 -6.68 6.56
N ALA A 121 0.86 -7.78 7.07
CA ALA A 121 -0.57 -8.08 6.95
C ALA A 121 -1.13 -8.77 8.19
N LEU A 122 -2.36 -8.38 8.55
CA LEU A 122 -3.17 -9.02 9.58
C LEU A 122 -4.26 -9.92 8.95
N HIS A 123 -4.40 -11.16 9.43
CA HIS A 123 -5.50 -12.03 8.99
C HIS A 123 -5.91 -13.07 10.03
N GLU A 124 -7.10 -13.67 9.86
CA GLU A 124 -7.62 -14.75 10.73
C GLU A 124 -6.75 -16.02 10.78
N THR A 125 -5.91 -16.27 9.78
CA THR A 125 -5.02 -17.44 9.76
C THR A 125 -3.63 -17.04 9.30
N TRP A 126 -2.63 -17.76 9.81
CA TRP A 126 -1.23 -17.60 9.44
C TRP A 126 -1.01 -17.59 7.91
N GLN A 127 -1.59 -18.56 7.21
CA GLN A 127 -1.43 -18.73 5.76
C GLN A 127 -2.02 -17.54 4.98
N LEU A 128 -3.16 -17.00 5.43
CA LEU A 128 -3.80 -15.85 4.77
C LEU A 128 -3.01 -14.57 5.03
N ALA A 129 -2.49 -14.37 6.26
CA ALA A 129 -1.62 -13.25 6.59
C ALA A 129 -0.30 -13.31 5.78
N CYS A 130 0.33 -14.50 5.65
CA CYS A 130 1.50 -14.67 4.79
C CYS A 130 1.21 -14.32 3.33
N ARG A 131 0.08 -14.78 2.78
CA ARG A 131 -0.30 -14.47 1.39
C ARG A 131 -0.51 -12.98 1.17
N ALA A 132 -1.21 -12.31 2.08
CA ALA A 132 -1.44 -10.86 1.99
C ALA A 132 -0.14 -10.07 2.12
N ALA A 133 0.71 -10.41 3.09
CA ALA A 133 2.03 -9.80 3.27
C ALA A 133 2.93 -9.97 2.04
N ALA A 134 2.92 -11.15 1.41
CA ALA A 134 3.68 -11.41 0.18
C ALA A 134 3.18 -10.57 -1.01
N LEU A 135 1.85 -10.46 -1.18
CA LEU A 135 1.27 -9.65 -2.25
C LEU A 135 1.66 -8.18 -2.10
N GLU A 136 1.55 -7.62 -0.89
CA GLU A 136 1.95 -6.22 -0.65
C GLU A 136 3.45 -6.00 -0.89
N LEU A 137 4.32 -6.89 -0.37
CA LEU A 137 5.76 -6.77 -0.58
C LEU A 137 6.13 -6.75 -2.07
N VAL A 138 5.52 -7.65 -2.85
CA VAL A 138 5.76 -7.77 -4.29
C VAL A 138 5.17 -6.58 -5.06
N GLU A 139 4.00 -6.08 -4.65
CA GLU A 139 3.40 -4.87 -5.21
C GLU A 139 4.36 -3.68 -5.11
N ARG A 140 4.83 -3.40 -3.89
CA ARG A 140 5.70 -2.24 -3.63
C ARG A 140 7.05 -2.39 -4.31
N HIS A 141 7.63 -3.58 -4.26
CA HIS A 141 8.85 -3.88 -4.99
C HIS A 141 8.70 -3.65 -6.50
N ALA A 142 7.63 -4.15 -7.11
CA ALA A 142 7.41 -4.05 -8.55
C ALA A 142 7.22 -2.61 -9.02
N VAL A 143 6.49 -1.82 -8.22
CA VAL A 143 6.29 -0.39 -8.49
C VAL A 143 7.62 0.37 -8.37
N LEU A 144 8.41 0.12 -7.33
CA LEU A 144 9.72 0.75 -7.17
C LEU A 144 10.69 0.34 -8.29
N GLU A 145 10.75 -0.94 -8.66
CA GLU A 145 11.60 -1.41 -9.75
C GLU A 145 11.22 -0.76 -11.08
N SER A 146 9.92 -0.69 -11.35
CA SER A 146 9.44 -0.03 -12.55
C SER A 146 9.72 1.47 -12.55
N TRP A 147 9.56 2.12 -11.39
CA TRP A 147 9.89 3.53 -11.20
C TRP A 147 11.37 3.81 -11.40
N ASP A 148 12.22 2.89 -10.97
CA ASP A 148 13.68 2.92 -11.19
C ASP A 148 14.10 2.47 -12.59
N GLY A 149 13.14 2.14 -13.47
CA GLY A 149 13.39 1.85 -14.87
C GLY A 149 13.64 0.39 -15.22
N VAL A 150 13.62 -0.54 -14.25
CA VAL A 150 13.88 -1.97 -14.49
C VAL A 150 12.77 -2.63 -15.30
N GLY A 151 11.52 -2.22 -15.07
CA GLY A 151 10.34 -2.74 -15.75
C GLY A 151 9.56 -1.64 -16.47
N ARG A 152 9.26 -1.83 -17.76
CA ARG A 152 8.40 -0.92 -18.51
C ARG A 152 6.92 -1.19 -18.19
N PRO A 153 6.16 -0.20 -17.67
CA PRO A 153 4.71 -0.33 -17.55
C PRO A 153 4.05 -0.62 -18.91
N GLN A 154 3.07 -1.50 -18.92
CA GLN A 154 2.33 -1.89 -20.12
C GLN A 154 0.86 -1.53 -19.96
N ARG A 155 0.35 -0.67 -20.84
CA ARG A 155 -1.06 -0.29 -20.84
C ARG A 155 -1.94 -1.51 -21.16
N VAL A 156 -2.99 -1.71 -20.37
CA VAL A 156 -3.94 -2.83 -20.50
C VAL A 156 -5.27 -2.35 -21.08
N ALA A 157 -5.94 -3.21 -21.85
CA ALA A 157 -7.25 -2.91 -22.39
C ALA A 157 -8.31 -2.81 -21.27
N GLN A 158 -9.16 -1.80 -21.34
CA GLN A 158 -10.15 -1.48 -20.30
C GLN A 158 -11.35 -2.44 -20.21
N SER A 159 -11.43 -3.48 -21.06
CA SER A 159 -12.63 -4.33 -21.19
C SER A 159 -13.00 -5.13 -19.94
N MET A 160 -12.11 -5.21 -18.95
CA MET A 160 -12.34 -5.89 -17.66
C MET A 160 -12.35 -4.94 -16.45
N SER A 161 -12.35 -3.63 -16.68
CA SER A 161 -12.31 -2.65 -15.59
C SER A 161 -13.62 -2.61 -14.82
N LEU A 162 -13.54 -2.49 -13.49
CA LEU A 162 -14.65 -2.13 -12.62
C LEU A 162 -15.33 -0.84 -13.07
N PHE A 163 -14.58 0.10 -13.63
CA PHE A 163 -15.09 1.42 -14.00
C PHE A 163 -15.89 1.42 -15.30
N PHE A 164 -15.93 0.28 -15.99
CA PHE A 164 -16.68 0.13 -17.22
C PHE A 164 -18.18 0.42 -16.97
N ASN A 165 -18.75 1.34 -17.76
CA ASN A 165 -20.14 1.84 -17.64
C ASN A 165 -20.46 2.65 -16.36
N MET A 166 -19.45 3.12 -15.63
CA MET A 166 -19.70 3.99 -14.48
C MET A 166 -19.89 5.46 -14.85
N ALA A 167 -19.70 5.88 -16.11
CA ALA A 167 -19.81 7.27 -16.54
C ALA A 167 -18.84 8.22 -15.81
N ILE A 168 -17.70 7.68 -15.34
CA ILE A 168 -16.63 8.48 -14.69
C ILE A 168 -15.86 9.31 -15.71
N GLU A 169 -16.04 9.02 -16.99
CA GLU A 169 -15.39 9.66 -18.12
C GLU A 169 -15.74 11.16 -18.23
N GLU A 170 -16.74 11.66 -17.51
CA GLU A 170 -17.03 13.09 -17.43
C GLU A 170 -15.96 13.85 -16.60
N ASP A 171 -15.48 13.23 -15.52
CA ASP A 171 -14.54 13.83 -14.57
C ASP A 171 -13.09 13.35 -14.77
N TYR A 172 -12.92 12.10 -15.20
CA TYR A 172 -11.62 11.42 -15.26
C TYR A 172 -11.40 10.68 -16.57
N GLU A 173 -10.16 10.63 -17.03
CA GLU A 173 -9.69 9.57 -17.92
C GLU A 173 -9.07 8.48 -17.05
N TYR A 174 -9.48 7.22 -17.20
CA TYR A 174 -8.89 6.13 -16.41
C TYR A 174 -8.02 5.22 -17.27
N GLU A 175 -6.91 4.77 -16.73
CA GLU A 175 -6.00 3.84 -17.39
C GLU A 175 -5.48 2.80 -16.40
N THR A 176 -5.26 1.59 -16.89
CA THR A 176 -4.70 0.50 -16.10
C THR A 176 -3.43 -0.01 -16.76
N PHE A 177 -2.40 -0.25 -15.95
CA PHE A 177 -1.08 -0.66 -16.38
C PHE A 177 -0.66 -1.93 -15.68
N PHE A 178 -0.18 -2.90 -16.46
CA PHE A 178 0.57 -4.03 -15.95
C PHE A 178 2.01 -3.60 -15.68
N ILE A 179 2.48 -3.80 -14.45
CA ILE A 179 3.81 -3.38 -13.99
C ILE A 179 4.79 -4.55 -14.04
N GLY A 180 4.33 -5.75 -13.72
CA GLY A 180 5.15 -6.94 -13.81
C GLY A 180 4.51 -8.19 -13.23
N GLN A 181 5.18 -9.30 -13.50
CA GLN A 181 4.91 -10.61 -12.92
C GLN A 181 6.18 -11.10 -12.21
N TYR A 182 6.01 -11.70 -11.04
CA TYR A 182 7.12 -12.13 -10.18
C TYR A 182 6.89 -13.54 -9.68
N GLN A 183 7.92 -14.36 -9.79
CA GLN A 183 7.96 -15.67 -9.16
C GLN A 183 8.46 -15.53 -7.73
N THR A 184 7.86 -16.30 -6.82
CA THR A 184 8.22 -16.28 -5.40
C THR A 184 8.53 -17.69 -4.88
N ASN A 185 9.15 -17.81 -3.72
CA ASN A 185 9.33 -19.10 -3.03
C ASN A 185 8.07 -19.57 -2.28
N LEU A 186 6.99 -18.80 -2.26
CA LEU A 186 5.75 -19.18 -1.60
C LEU A 186 5.07 -20.32 -2.38
N ASN A 187 4.80 -20.13 -3.66
CA ASN A 187 4.20 -21.17 -4.50
C ASN A 187 4.73 -21.08 -5.94
N ASP A 188 4.33 -22.02 -6.79
CA ASP A 188 4.70 -22.03 -8.21
C ASP A 188 3.86 -21.04 -9.04
N SER A 189 2.93 -20.30 -8.43
CA SER A 189 2.14 -19.27 -9.10
C SER A 189 2.89 -17.94 -9.12
N GLU A 190 2.74 -17.21 -10.22
CA GLU A 190 3.25 -15.86 -10.34
C GLU A 190 2.33 -14.87 -9.60
N ILE A 191 2.92 -13.82 -9.06
CA ILE A 191 2.20 -12.65 -8.54
C ILE A 191 2.26 -11.57 -9.62
N PHE A 192 1.09 -11.11 -10.04
CA PHE A 192 0.91 -10.05 -11.02
C PHE A 192 0.70 -8.73 -10.29
N VAL A 193 1.29 -7.64 -10.79
CA VAL A 193 1.17 -6.30 -10.20
C VAL A 193 0.64 -5.32 -11.24
N TYR A 194 -0.37 -4.57 -10.82
CA TYR A 194 -1.08 -3.60 -11.62
C TYR A 194 -1.12 -2.24 -10.94
N VAL A 195 -1.23 -1.20 -11.76
CA VAL A 195 -1.48 0.18 -11.34
C VAL A 195 -2.70 0.68 -12.09
N CYS A 196 -3.65 1.26 -11.35
CA CYS A 196 -4.80 1.97 -11.91
C CYS A 196 -4.61 3.47 -11.68
N LEU A 197 -4.90 4.28 -12.70
CA LEU A 197 -4.72 5.72 -12.66
C LEU A 197 -5.99 6.42 -13.14
N LEU A 198 -6.48 7.36 -12.34
CA LEU A 198 -7.53 8.30 -12.72
C LEU A 198 -6.88 9.67 -12.95
N TYR A 199 -6.87 10.09 -14.21
CA TYR A 199 -6.43 11.41 -14.63
C TYR A 199 -7.58 12.41 -14.59
N PRO A 200 -7.51 13.43 -13.72
CA PRO A 200 -8.57 14.42 -13.65
C PRO A 200 -8.59 15.27 -14.92
N LYS A 201 -9.77 15.48 -15.49
CA LYS A 201 -9.96 16.42 -16.61
C LYS A 201 -9.85 17.87 -16.15
N ASP A 202 -10.27 18.14 -14.91
CA ASP A 202 -10.04 19.42 -14.23
C ASP A 202 -8.92 19.28 -13.18
N VAL A 203 -7.67 19.37 -13.65
CA VAL A 203 -6.47 19.26 -12.82
C VAL A 203 -6.37 20.36 -11.75
N ALA A 204 -7.16 21.44 -11.82
CA ALA A 204 -7.12 22.51 -10.82
C ALA A 204 -7.97 22.20 -9.58
N HIS A 205 -8.99 21.35 -9.72
CA HIS A 205 -9.96 21.09 -8.66
C HIS A 205 -10.09 19.61 -8.28
N ARG A 206 -9.51 18.69 -9.08
CA ARG A 206 -9.60 17.24 -8.86
C ARG A 206 -8.21 16.62 -8.73
N ALA A 207 -8.05 15.72 -7.76
CA ALA A 207 -6.81 15.02 -7.50
C ALA A 207 -6.51 13.99 -8.59
N GLN A 208 -5.24 13.80 -8.94
CA GLN A 208 -4.82 12.57 -9.62
C GLN A 208 -4.87 11.40 -8.63
N ILE A 209 -5.54 10.32 -9.02
CA ILE A 209 -5.71 9.15 -8.15
C ILE A 209 -4.95 7.97 -8.72
N ILE A 210 -4.07 7.38 -7.92
CA ILE A 210 -3.31 6.18 -8.29
C ILE A 210 -3.61 5.06 -7.31
N GLY A 211 -4.06 3.91 -7.78
CA GLY A 211 -4.19 2.68 -7.01
C GLY A 211 -3.23 1.62 -7.50
N MET A 212 -2.81 0.72 -6.61
CA MET A 212 -1.86 -0.36 -6.86
C MET A 212 -2.50 -1.66 -6.38
N GLY A 213 -2.14 -2.76 -7.03
CA GLY A 213 -2.72 -4.04 -6.68
C GLY A 213 -1.85 -5.19 -7.10
N ALA A 214 -1.71 -6.16 -6.21
CA ALA A 214 -1.10 -7.45 -6.49
C ALA A 214 -2.07 -8.61 -6.29
N GLY A 215 -1.96 -9.61 -7.17
CA GLY A 215 -2.81 -10.79 -7.16
C GLY A 215 -2.15 -12.02 -7.80
N TYR A 216 -2.70 -13.20 -7.52
CA TYR A 216 -2.24 -14.47 -8.14
C TYR A 216 -2.85 -14.72 -9.53
N SER A 217 -3.65 -13.78 -10.02
CA SER A 217 -4.11 -13.73 -11.41
C SER A 217 -4.13 -12.27 -11.89
N ASN A 218 -4.17 -12.06 -13.20
CA ASN A 218 -4.27 -10.73 -13.79
C ASN A 218 -5.54 -10.00 -13.33
N GLU A 219 -6.66 -10.73 -13.29
CA GLU A 219 -7.97 -10.18 -12.90
C GLU A 219 -7.99 -9.74 -11.44
N ASP A 220 -7.46 -10.55 -10.52
CA ASP A 220 -7.39 -10.21 -9.09
C ASP A 220 -6.47 -9.01 -8.84
N ALA A 221 -5.30 -8.97 -9.49
CA ALA A 221 -4.36 -7.87 -9.35
C ALA A 221 -4.93 -6.56 -9.90
N GLN A 222 -5.56 -6.59 -11.08
CA GLN A 222 -6.23 -5.43 -11.67
C GLN A 222 -7.37 -4.94 -10.77
N LEU A 223 -8.23 -5.84 -10.30
CA LEU A 223 -9.36 -5.51 -9.44
C LEU A 223 -8.90 -4.77 -8.18
N LYS A 224 -7.87 -5.27 -7.50
CA LYS A 224 -7.30 -4.63 -6.32
C LYS A 224 -6.73 -3.25 -6.61
N ALA A 225 -6.06 -3.06 -7.74
CA ALA A 225 -5.54 -1.76 -8.14
C ALA A 225 -6.68 -0.74 -8.35
N GLU A 226 -7.80 -1.18 -8.92
CA GLU A 226 -9.00 -0.35 -9.10
C GLU A 226 -9.72 -0.09 -7.77
N GLU A 227 -9.80 -1.08 -6.87
CA GLU A 227 -10.33 -0.91 -5.52
C GLU A 227 -9.49 0.05 -4.67
N GLU A 228 -8.16 0.02 -4.77
CA GLU A 228 -7.31 1.00 -4.09
C GLU A 228 -7.50 2.40 -4.70
N ALA A 229 -7.65 2.50 -6.02
CA ALA A 229 -7.98 3.77 -6.66
C ALA A 229 -9.33 4.32 -6.18
N LEU A 230 -10.36 3.49 -6.04
CA LEU A 230 -11.66 3.87 -5.46
C LEU A 230 -11.51 4.34 -4.01
N GLN A 231 -10.75 3.60 -3.21
CA GLN A 231 -10.49 3.96 -1.82
C GLN A 231 -9.87 5.35 -1.73
N ARG A 232 -8.82 5.62 -2.51
CA ARG A 232 -8.16 6.93 -2.54
C ARG A 232 -9.06 8.02 -3.10
N TYR A 233 -9.81 7.74 -4.16
CA TYR A 233 -10.81 8.68 -4.69
C TYR A 233 -11.77 9.13 -3.59
N GLY A 234 -12.28 8.17 -2.82
CA GLY A 234 -13.19 8.41 -1.70
C GLY A 234 -12.70 9.47 -0.73
N PHE A 235 -11.45 9.33 -0.27
CA PHE A 235 -10.85 10.27 0.69
C PHE A 235 -10.36 11.59 0.07
N LEU A 236 -10.24 11.68 -1.24
CA LEU A 236 -9.69 12.85 -1.95
C LEU A 236 -10.75 13.66 -2.71
N TYR A 237 -12.01 13.20 -2.77
CA TYR A 237 -13.05 13.72 -3.65
C TYR A 237 -13.27 15.24 -3.56
N ASP A 238 -13.40 15.77 -2.34
CA ASP A 238 -13.60 17.20 -2.05
C ASP A 238 -12.43 17.83 -1.27
N MET A 239 -11.27 17.18 -1.31
CA MET A 239 -10.08 17.69 -0.63
C MET A 239 -9.50 18.89 -1.39
N VAL A 240 -9.13 19.94 -0.65
CA VAL A 240 -8.39 21.08 -1.20
C VAL A 240 -6.99 20.63 -1.61
N LEU A 241 -6.67 20.74 -2.89
CA LEU A 241 -5.36 20.34 -3.41
C LEU A 241 -4.25 21.27 -2.90
N PRO A 242 -3.10 20.72 -2.48
CA PRO A 242 -1.95 21.54 -2.12
C PRO A 242 -1.38 22.23 -3.36
N SER A 243 -0.91 23.47 -3.19
CA SER A 243 -0.11 24.18 -4.22
C SER A 243 1.39 23.92 -4.07
N GLU A 244 1.82 23.64 -2.85
CA GLU A 244 3.20 23.38 -2.45
C GLU A 244 3.21 22.42 -1.25
N ILE A 245 4.33 21.72 -1.09
CA ILE A 245 4.55 20.84 0.05
C ILE A 245 6.06 20.84 0.35
N GLU A 246 6.39 20.94 1.64
CA GLU A 246 7.78 20.88 2.09
C GLU A 246 8.26 19.42 2.10
N PRO A 247 9.47 19.13 1.58
CA PRO A 247 10.07 17.80 1.64
C PRO A 247 10.11 17.25 3.07
N SER A 248 9.55 16.06 3.26
CA SER A 248 9.67 15.32 4.52
C SER A 248 9.70 13.83 4.27
N PRO A 249 10.39 13.04 5.12
CA PRO A 249 10.47 11.59 4.98
C PRO A 249 9.21 10.92 5.53
N THR A 250 8.04 11.27 4.98
CA THR A 250 6.74 10.77 5.42
C THR A 250 5.91 10.27 4.24
N GLN A 251 5.07 9.28 4.52
CA GLN A 251 4.03 8.81 3.61
C GLN A 251 3.14 9.96 3.09
N ALA A 252 2.72 10.84 4.00
CA ALA A 252 1.90 11.99 3.67
C ALA A 252 2.58 12.95 2.67
N TYR A 253 3.90 13.13 2.74
CA TYR A 253 4.63 13.92 1.75
C TYR A 253 4.59 13.27 0.36
N HIS A 254 4.82 11.96 0.25
CA HIS A 254 4.77 11.27 -1.04
C HIS A 254 3.39 11.36 -1.68
N GLN A 255 2.34 11.16 -0.89
CA GLN A 255 0.96 11.36 -1.34
C GLN A 255 0.73 12.81 -1.79
N ASN A 256 0.99 13.79 -0.92
CA ASN A 256 0.73 15.21 -1.19
C ASN A 256 1.56 15.75 -2.37
N PHE A 257 2.76 15.23 -2.57
CA PHE A 257 3.60 15.61 -3.70
C PHE A 257 2.92 15.32 -5.03
N HIS A 258 2.29 14.15 -5.17
CA HIS A 258 1.60 13.74 -6.41
C HIS A 258 0.18 14.31 -6.54
N LEU A 259 -0.34 14.99 -5.50
CA LEU A 259 -1.59 15.75 -5.57
C LEU A 259 -1.41 17.14 -6.19
N ILE A 260 -0.17 17.64 -6.27
CA ILE A 260 0.11 18.94 -6.88
C ILE A 260 0.11 18.80 -8.40
N PRO A 261 -0.72 19.56 -9.15
CA PRO A 261 -0.86 19.41 -10.60
C PRO A 261 0.45 19.52 -11.38
N LYS A 262 1.37 20.37 -10.91
CA LYS A 262 2.69 20.57 -11.53
C LYS A 262 3.60 19.33 -11.46
N ASN A 263 3.27 18.33 -10.64
CA ASN A 263 4.04 17.10 -10.46
C ASN A 263 3.44 15.89 -11.20
N HIS A 264 2.20 15.99 -11.70
CA HIS A 264 1.50 14.89 -12.39
C HIS A 264 2.27 14.33 -13.59
N TRP A 265 3.12 15.14 -14.23
CA TRP A 265 3.95 14.70 -15.36
C TRP A 265 4.89 13.54 -15.01
N GLN A 266 5.31 13.39 -13.74
CA GLN A 266 6.24 12.33 -13.34
C GLN A 266 5.58 10.96 -13.45
N ILE A 267 4.36 10.83 -12.93
CA ILE A 267 3.57 9.59 -13.02
C ILE A 267 3.28 9.26 -14.49
N ARG A 268 2.87 10.26 -15.29
CA ARG A 268 2.65 10.06 -16.73
C ARG A 268 3.92 9.59 -17.44
N SER A 269 5.04 10.26 -17.21
CA SER A 269 6.32 9.92 -17.84
C SER A 269 6.77 8.50 -17.47
N TRP A 270 6.63 8.14 -16.19
CA TRP A 270 6.89 6.77 -15.73
C TRP A 270 6.05 5.74 -16.48
N LEU A 271 4.73 5.92 -16.50
CA LEU A 271 3.79 4.95 -17.09
C LEU A 271 3.88 4.88 -18.62
N ASP A 272 4.32 5.96 -19.27
CA ASP A 272 4.63 5.95 -20.70
C ASP A 272 5.98 5.25 -21.01
N GLY A 273 6.74 4.89 -19.98
CA GLY A 273 8.00 4.17 -20.06
C GLY A 273 9.23 5.07 -20.24
N MET A 274 9.14 6.37 -19.94
CA MET A 274 10.27 7.29 -20.05
C MET A 274 11.43 6.97 -19.09
N PHE A 275 11.14 6.27 -18.00
CA PHE A 275 12.15 5.86 -17.02
C PHE A 275 12.78 4.52 -17.36
N TYR A 276 12.22 3.78 -18.32
CA TYR A 276 12.66 2.44 -18.65
C TYR A 276 14.10 2.42 -19.18
N VAL A 277 14.92 1.58 -18.57
CA VAL A 277 16.26 1.23 -19.01
C VAL A 277 16.27 -0.27 -19.23
N GLU A 278 16.79 -0.74 -20.36
CA GLU A 278 16.86 -2.16 -20.65
C GLU A 278 17.70 -2.88 -19.58
N CYS A 279 17.05 -3.70 -18.76
CA CYS A 279 17.65 -4.42 -17.64
C CYS A 279 17.62 -5.93 -17.88
N SER A 280 18.46 -6.66 -17.11
CA SER A 280 18.51 -8.11 -17.11
C SER A 280 17.20 -8.76 -16.62
N ALA A 281 17.08 -10.07 -16.82
CA ALA A 281 15.95 -10.84 -16.33
C ALA A 281 15.76 -10.68 -14.81
N ARG A 282 14.49 -10.60 -14.37
CA ARG A 282 14.11 -10.54 -12.96
C ARG A 282 14.44 -11.85 -12.26
N GLU A 283 14.97 -11.75 -11.05
CA GLU A 283 15.23 -12.90 -10.20
C GLU A 283 13.95 -13.34 -9.46
N ARG A 284 13.92 -14.61 -9.04
CA ARG A 284 12.86 -15.12 -8.15
C ARG A 284 12.98 -14.45 -6.78
N ILE A 285 11.88 -13.91 -6.26
CA ILE A 285 11.87 -13.29 -4.92
C ILE A 285 11.84 -14.38 -3.86
N ASN A 286 12.84 -14.38 -2.97
CA ASN A 286 12.93 -15.34 -1.87
C ASN A 286 12.50 -14.65 -0.57
N MET A 287 11.29 -14.95 -0.11
CA MET A 287 10.69 -14.34 1.07
C MET A 287 10.86 -15.20 2.31
N GLU A 288 11.04 -14.53 3.44
CA GLU A 288 10.91 -15.09 4.78
C GLU A 288 9.68 -14.45 5.45
N PHE A 289 8.93 -15.22 6.24
CA PHE A 289 7.72 -14.74 6.90
C PHE A 289 7.94 -14.66 8.39
N VAL A 290 7.92 -13.43 8.89
CA VAL A 290 8.19 -13.08 10.28
C VAL A 290 6.87 -13.06 11.04
N ASP A 291 6.80 -13.82 12.13
CA ASP A 291 5.66 -13.78 13.04
C ASP A 291 5.75 -12.55 13.95
N LEU A 292 4.84 -11.61 13.72
CA LEU A 292 4.66 -10.41 14.54
C LEU A 292 3.46 -10.55 15.50
N THR A 293 2.82 -11.72 15.53
CA THR A 293 1.64 -11.97 16.33
C THR A 293 1.97 -11.82 17.81
N ASN A 294 1.24 -10.92 18.47
CA ASN A 294 1.35 -10.68 19.90
C ASN A 294 -0.03 -10.79 20.57
N SER A 295 -0.08 -10.65 21.89
CA SER A 295 -1.34 -10.77 22.66
C SER A 295 -2.43 -9.76 22.26
N PHE A 296 -2.08 -8.72 21.49
CA PHE A 296 -2.98 -7.67 21.03
C PHE A 296 -3.55 -7.93 19.63
N CYS A 297 -3.15 -9.01 18.97
CA CYS A 297 -3.71 -9.37 17.68
C CYS A 297 -5.12 -10.01 17.81
N TYR A 298 -5.73 -10.11 19.00
CA TYR A 298 -7.12 -10.54 19.20
C TYR A 298 -7.56 -11.85 18.49
N GLY A 299 -6.64 -12.81 18.35
CA GLY A 299 -6.90 -14.07 17.66
C GLY A 299 -6.64 -14.03 16.14
N TYR A 300 -6.18 -12.89 15.62
CA TYR A 300 -5.59 -12.74 14.30
C TYR A 300 -4.08 -13.03 14.34
N HIS A 301 -3.51 -13.25 13.17
CA HIS A 301 -2.09 -13.40 12.91
C HIS A 301 -1.56 -12.15 12.22
N LEU A 302 -0.49 -11.57 12.76
CA LEU A 302 0.21 -10.45 12.17
C LEU A 302 1.53 -10.96 11.60
N VAL A 303 1.75 -10.77 10.31
CA VAL A 303 2.90 -11.31 9.59
C VAL A 303 3.61 -10.18 8.85
N LYS A 304 4.94 -10.24 8.77
CA LYS A 304 5.70 -9.46 7.81
C LYS A 304 6.46 -10.35 6.84
N ALA A 305 6.27 -10.14 5.55
CA ALA A 305 7.13 -10.72 4.52
C ALA A 305 8.38 -9.85 4.37
N ILE A 306 9.56 -10.46 4.44
CA ILE A 306 10.84 -9.79 4.20
C ILE A 306 11.61 -10.54 3.11
N SER A 307 12.49 -9.82 2.41
CA SER A 307 13.36 -10.44 1.41
C SER A 307 14.61 -9.60 1.17
N LYS A 308 15.73 -10.26 0.85
CA LYS A 308 17.00 -9.58 0.53
C LYS A 308 17.11 -9.13 -0.92
N ASN A 309 16.23 -9.62 -1.80
CA ASN A 309 16.24 -9.29 -3.23
C ASN A 309 15.05 -8.45 -3.68
N VAL A 310 14.37 -7.80 -2.74
CA VAL A 310 13.38 -6.76 -3.04
C VAL A 310 13.98 -5.38 -2.77
N GLN A 311 13.49 -4.38 -3.48
CA GLN A 311 13.80 -2.99 -3.21
C GLN A 311 13.08 -2.55 -1.92
N GLU A 312 13.84 -1.98 -0.99
CA GLU A 312 13.30 -1.45 0.25
C GLU A 312 12.51 -0.15 -0.02
N LEU A 313 11.32 -0.04 0.61
CA LEU A 313 10.49 1.15 0.52
C LEU A 313 10.91 2.19 1.56
N TYR A 314 11.25 3.40 1.10
CA TYR A 314 11.66 4.52 1.93
C TYR A 314 10.86 5.78 1.62
N TYR A 315 10.42 6.48 2.66
CA TYR A 315 9.89 7.83 2.52
C TYR A 315 11.00 8.86 2.67
N GLY A 316 11.00 9.86 1.79
CA GLY A 316 11.97 10.94 1.74
C GLY A 316 12.50 11.18 0.34
N VAL A 317 13.47 12.08 0.23
CA VAL A 317 14.18 12.31 -1.04
C VAL A 317 15.21 11.19 -1.16
N SER A 318 14.91 10.21 -2.01
CA SER A 318 15.81 9.09 -2.28
C SER A 318 17.09 9.60 -2.95
N THR A 319 18.24 9.25 -2.40
CA THR A 319 19.54 9.47 -3.06
C THR A 319 19.86 8.33 -4.03
N SER A 320 18.85 7.69 -4.65
CA SER A 320 19.07 6.48 -5.44
C SER A 320 20.10 6.72 -6.54
N ASN A 321 20.95 5.72 -6.77
CA ASN A 321 22.08 5.71 -7.71
C ASN A 321 21.69 5.79 -9.19
N LEU A 322 20.45 6.14 -9.52
CA LEU A 322 20.10 6.36 -10.91
C LEU A 322 20.98 7.49 -11.44
N SER A 323 21.71 7.16 -12.51
CA SER A 323 22.35 8.11 -13.39
C SER A 323 21.29 8.97 -14.09
N LYS A 324 20.55 9.78 -13.33
CA LYS A 324 19.61 10.78 -13.82
C LYS A 324 20.44 11.94 -14.33
N GLN A 325 21.07 11.76 -15.50
CA GLN A 325 21.95 12.77 -16.09
C GLN A 325 21.25 14.11 -16.37
N ASN A 326 19.92 14.21 -16.18
CA ASN A 326 19.11 15.37 -16.57
C ASN A 326 18.08 15.85 -15.53
N TYR A 327 17.98 15.28 -14.32
CA TYR A 327 17.00 15.71 -13.31
C TYR A 327 17.65 15.87 -11.93
N SER A 328 17.27 16.90 -11.18
CA SER A 328 17.74 17.09 -9.81
C SER A 328 17.20 15.98 -8.90
N ASP A 329 17.99 15.55 -7.92
CA ASP A 329 17.57 14.53 -6.94
C ASP A 329 16.32 14.96 -6.14
N SER A 330 16.11 16.28 -5.96
CA SER A 330 14.92 16.84 -5.31
C SER A 330 13.61 16.60 -6.06
N ASP A 331 13.68 16.17 -7.33
CA ASP A 331 12.53 16.19 -8.22
C ASP A 331 11.87 14.82 -8.39
N PHE A 332 12.31 13.79 -7.66
CA PHE A 332 11.86 12.42 -7.92
C PHE A 332 11.34 11.72 -6.67
N VAL A 333 10.02 11.75 -6.51
CA VAL A 333 9.30 11.14 -5.39
C VAL A 333 8.51 9.96 -5.94
N HIS A 334 8.72 8.75 -5.42
CA HIS A 334 7.99 7.58 -5.92
C HIS A 334 6.47 7.68 -5.64
N PRO A 335 5.61 7.02 -6.44
CA PRO A 335 4.15 7.10 -6.34
C PRO A 335 3.53 6.42 -5.12
N ILE A 336 4.30 5.57 -4.44
CA ILE A 336 3.81 4.82 -3.29
C ILE A 336 3.62 5.79 -2.12
N PRO A 337 2.40 6.00 -1.63
CA PRO A 337 2.18 6.81 -0.45
C PRO A 337 2.67 6.09 0.78
#